data_AF-A0A0A8Y2U1-F1
#
_entry.id   AF-A0A0A8Y2U1-F1
#
_cell.length_a   1.000
_cell.length_b   1.000
_cell.length_c   1.000
_cell.angle_alpha   90.00
_cell.angle_beta   90.00
_cell.angle_gamma   90.00
#
_symmetry.space_group_name_H-M   'P 1'
#
loop_
_entity.id
_entity.type
_entity.pdbx_description
1 polymer ?
#
loop_
_entity_poly.entity_id
_entity_poly.type
_entity_poly.pdbx_seq_one_letter_code
_entity_poly.pdbx_strand_id
1 'polypeptide(L)'
;MAYHARFFGARSHFVFHDAGGVSAAVRAALDPWVRAGRATLQDVRAQAEYDGWYYNQFLMVNDCLHRYRHAAKWTFFFDVDEYIFLPDGRKLEDVLAELEPYTQFTIEQNPMSSRLCVRDPDNPEADYSNQWGFEKLVFRNSITGVRRDRKYAIQAKNAYATGVHMSENIIGNTTHKTEHLIRYYHYHNTINVLGEVCREFVSIPPKGSLTWSEKTPWYYDDSMKRVADAVRQFEKETIGDVRV
;
A
#
# COMPACT_ATOMS: atom_id res chain seq x y z
N MET A 1 -7.80 0.07 -2.31
CA MET A 1 -8.68 -1.11 -2.30
C MET A 1 -8.66 -1.91 -3.59
N ALA A 2 -9.21 -1.38 -4.70
CA ALA A 2 -9.28 -2.11 -5.98
C ALA A 2 -7.97 -2.77 -6.39
N TYR A 3 -6.86 -2.02 -6.32
CA TYR A 3 -5.53 -2.51 -6.65
C TYR A 3 -5.19 -3.77 -5.86
N HIS A 4 -5.23 -3.71 -4.53
CA HIS A 4 -4.86 -4.85 -3.69
C HIS A 4 -5.86 -6.00 -3.80
N ALA A 5 -7.16 -5.71 -3.96
CA ALA A 5 -8.17 -6.75 -4.15
C ALA A 5 -7.93 -7.54 -5.45
N ARG A 6 -7.46 -6.88 -6.51
CA ARG A 6 -7.00 -7.54 -7.75
C ARG A 6 -5.69 -8.29 -7.52
N PHE A 7 -4.72 -7.64 -6.88
CA PHE A 7 -3.38 -8.18 -6.62
C PHE A 7 -3.40 -9.48 -5.80
N PHE A 8 -4.14 -9.50 -4.69
CA PHE A 8 -4.25 -10.67 -3.81
C PHE A 8 -5.30 -11.68 -4.27
N GLY A 9 -6.09 -11.34 -5.30
CA GLY A 9 -7.12 -12.20 -5.87
C GLY A 9 -8.37 -12.38 -5.00
N ALA A 10 -9.32 -13.17 -5.51
CA ALA A 10 -10.68 -13.31 -4.98
C ALA A 10 -10.78 -13.97 -3.57
N ARG A 11 -9.68 -14.54 -3.06
CA ARG A 11 -9.63 -15.17 -1.72
C ARG A 11 -9.09 -14.25 -0.63
N SER A 12 -8.70 -13.03 -0.98
CA SER A 12 -8.25 -12.02 -0.01
C SER A 12 -9.41 -11.38 0.75
N HIS A 13 -9.11 -10.90 1.95
CA HIS A 13 -10.03 -10.09 2.75
C HIS A 13 -9.23 -8.97 3.43
N PHE A 14 -9.79 -7.76 3.44
CA PHE A 14 -9.12 -6.57 3.97
C PHE A 14 -9.78 -6.14 5.28
N VAL A 15 -8.96 -5.84 6.28
CA VAL A 15 -9.45 -5.39 7.59
C VAL A 15 -8.95 -3.97 7.80
N PHE A 16 -9.88 -3.05 8.02
CA PHE A 16 -9.61 -1.66 8.34
C PHE A 16 -10.04 -1.38 9.77
N HIS A 17 -9.22 -0.65 10.51
CA HIS A 17 -9.54 -0.15 11.85
C HIS A 17 -9.81 1.36 11.75
N ASP A 18 -11.07 1.76 11.92
CA ASP A 18 -11.48 3.15 11.92
C ASP A 18 -11.20 3.80 13.29
N ALA A 19 -10.08 4.50 13.36
CA ALA A 19 -9.67 5.31 14.51
C ALA A 19 -10.22 6.75 14.45
N GLY A 20 -11.20 7.03 13.58
CA GLY A 20 -11.74 8.37 13.31
C GLY A 20 -11.28 8.97 11.98
N GLY A 21 -10.54 8.20 11.17
CA GLY A 21 -10.05 8.61 9.85
C GLY A 21 -11.04 8.36 8.70
N VAL A 22 -12.11 7.61 8.93
CA VAL A 22 -13.10 7.30 7.88
C VAL A 22 -14.14 8.41 7.76
N SER A 23 -13.86 9.36 6.86
CA SER A 23 -14.83 10.39 6.44
C SER A 23 -15.97 9.79 5.61
N ALA A 24 -17.00 10.59 5.30
CA ALA A 24 -18.10 10.17 4.42
C ALA A 24 -17.60 9.72 3.03
N ALA A 25 -16.60 10.40 2.47
CA ALA A 25 -16.01 10.02 1.18
C ALA A 25 -15.23 8.71 1.26
N VAL A 26 -14.45 8.51 2.33
CA VAL A 26 -13.74 7.24 2.57
C VAL A 26 -14.73 6.09 2.75
N ARG A 27 -15.81 6.33 3.50
CA ARG A 27 -16.90 5.35 3.68
C ARG A 27 -17.56 5.00 2.34
N ALA A 28 -17.87 5.99 1.50
CA ALA A 28 -18.44 5.75 0.18
C ALA A 28 -17.52 4.89 -0.70
N ALA A 29 -16.20 5.06 -0.59
CA ALA A 29 -15.21 4.24 -1.30
C ALA A 29 -15.09 2.81 -0.72
N LEU A 30 -15.25 2.61 0.59
CA LEU A 30 -15.09 1.30 1.26
C LEU A 30 -16.38 0.46 1.28
N ASP A 31 -17.54 1.07 1.45
CA ASP A 31 -18.82 0.39 1.65
C ASP A 31 -19.17 -0.63 0.54
N PRO A 32 -18.93 -0.36 -0.76
CA PRO A 32 -19.14 -1.37 -1.79
C PRO A 32 -18.29 -2.64 -1.58
N TRP A 33 -17.03 -2.49 -1.13
CA TRP A 33 -16.15 -3.62 -0.82
C TRP A 33 -16.60 -4.38 0.42
N VAL A 34 -17.14 -3.68 1.42
CA VAL A 34 -17.73 -4.29 2.62
C VAL A 34 -18.97 -5.11 2.24
N ARG A 35 -19.89 -4.54 1.45
CA ARG A 35 -21.08 -5.26 0.96
C ARG A 35 -20.73 -6.48 0.10
N ALA A 36 -19.65 -6.40 -0.68
CA ALA A 36 -19.13 -7.53 -1.45
C ALA A 36 -18.43 -8.60 -0.58
N GLY A 37 -18.33 -8.43 0.75
CA GLY A 37 -17.64 -9.35 1.65
C GLY A 37 -16.11 -9.33 1.51
N ARG A 38 -15.56 -8.34 0.80
CA ARG A 38 -14.13 -8.20 0.50
C ARG A 38 -13.39 -7.41 1.59
N ALA A 39 -14.10 -6.60 2.36
CA ALA A 39 -13.52 -5.81 3.43
C ALA A 39 -14.36 -5.83 4.72
N THR A 40 -13.72 -5.62 5.85
CA THR A 40 -14.35 -5.35 7.15
C THR A 40 -13.84 -4.02 7.67
N LEU A 41 -14.74 -3.19 8.19
CA LEU A 41 -14.40 -1.95 8.91
C LEU A 41 -14.71 -2.14 10.40
N GLN A 42 -13.66 -2.16 11.22
CA GLN A 42 -13.74 -2.24 12.68
C GLN A 42 -13.77 -0.83 13.25
N ASP A 43 -14.82 -0.48 13.99
CA ASP A 43 -14.90 0.79 14.70
C ASP A 43 -14.07 0.73 15.99
N VAL A 44 -13.05 1.57 16.06
CA VAL A 44 -12.15 1.70 17.21
C VAL A 44 -12.00 3.16 17.63
N ARG A 45 -13.01 4.00 17.35
CA ARG A 45 -12.97 5.45 17.66
C ARG A 45 -12.89 5.75 19.15
N ALA A 46 -13.42 4.85 19.98
CA ALA A 46 -13.30 4.93 21.44
C ALA A 46 -11.84 4.95 21.93
N GLN A 47 -10.88 4.53 21.10
CA GLN A 47 -9.46 4.63 21.44
C GLN A 47 -9.01 6.08 21.71
N ALA A 48 -9.73 7.08 21.19
CA ALA A 48 -9.46 8.51 21.40
C ALA A 48 -9.60 8.94 22.87
N GLU A 49 -10.26 8.13 23.70
CA GLU A 49 -10.39 8.36 25.15
C GLU A 49 -9.10 8.02 25.91
N TYR A 50 -8.16 7.31 25.27
CA TYR A 50 -6.92 6.85 25.88
C TYR A 50 -5.71 7.62 25.30
N ASP A 51 -4.85 8.13 26.18
CA ASP A 51 -3.63 8.85 25.81
C ASP A 51 -2.56 7.86 25.30
N GLY A 52 -2.69 7.48 24.03
CA GLY A 52 -1.89 6.42 23.42
C GLY A 52 -1.81 6.48 21.90
N TRP A 53 -2.08 7.62 21.26
CA TRP A 53 -2.28 7.73 19.80
C TRP A 53 -1.24 6.98 18.95
N TYR A 54 0.05 7.01 19.32
CA TYR A 54 1.09 6.21 18.63
C TYR A 54 1.12 4.74 19.08
N TYR A 55 0.93 4.46 20.38
CA TYR A 55 0.94 3.11 20.97
C TYR A 55 -0.28 2.26 20.58
N ASN A 56 -1.40 2.89 20.25
CA ASN A 56 -2.60 2.21 19.79
C ASN A 56 -2.36 1.45 18.48
N GLN A 57 -1.37 1.84 17.68
CA GLN A 57 -0.99 1.08 16.48
C GLN A 57 -0.63 -0.37 16.82
N PHE A 58 0.13 -0.59 17.90
CA PHE A 58 0.45 -1.95 18.37
C PHE A 58 -0.79 -2.70 18.82
N LEU A 59 -1.71 -2.03 19.53
CA LEU A 59 -2.99 -2.63 19.91
C LEU A 59 -3.79 -3.06 18.68
N MET A 60 -3.88 -2.21 17.65
CA MET A 60 -4.67 -2.49 16.44
C MET A 60 -4.09 -3.63 15.61
N VAL A 61 -2.77 -3.65 15.38
CA VAL A 61 -2.15 -4.74 14.62
C VAL A 61 -2.23 -6.08 15.37
N ASN A 62 -2.21 -6.07 16.71
CA ASN A 62 -2.38 -7.28 17.52
C ASN A 62 -3.85 -7.73 17.61
N ASP A 63 -4.84 -6.82 17.69
CA ASP A 63 -6.25 -7.20 17.54
C ASP A 63 -6.49 -7.89 16.19
N CYS A 64 -5.98 -7.30 15.10
CA CYS A 64 -6.04 -7.91 13.77
C CYS A 64 -5.38 -9.30 13.75
N LEU A 65 -4.14 -9.41 14.27
CA LEU A 65 -3.44 -10.68 14.35
C LEU A 65 -4.28 -11.75 15.06
N HIS A 66 -4.80 -11.44 16.25
CA HIS A 66 -5.47 -12.44 17.08
C HIS A 66 -6.87 -12.80 16.57
N ARG A 67 -7.62 -11.82 16.05
CA ARG A 67 -8.96 -12.06 15.49
C ARG A 67 -8.91 -12.91 14.23
N TYR A 68 -7.88 -12.73 13.39
CA TYR A 68 -7.76 -13.39 12.09
C TYR A 68 -6.64 -14.42 12.02
N ARG A 69 -6.09 -14.83 13.17
CA ARG A 69 -4.91 -15.71 13.29
C ARG A 69 -4.98 -16.98 12.44
N HIS A 70 -6.17 -17.52 12.30
CA HIS A 70 -6.45 -18.77 11.58
C HIS A 70 -7.28 -18.57 10.30
N ALA A 71 -7.52 -17.33 9.89
CA ALA A 71 -8.36 -17.02 8.73
C ALA A 71 -7.62 -17.16 7.38
N ALA A 72 -6.28 -17.04 7.38
CA ALA A 72 -5.47 -17.11 6.17
C ALA A 72 -4.09 -17.74 6.44
N LYS A 73 -3.46 -18.27 5.39
CA LYS A 73 -2.07 -18.78 5.44
C LYS A 73 -1.07 -17.63 5.65
N TRP A 74 -1.30 -16.51 4.96
CA TRP A 74 -0.48 -15.31 5.01
C TRP A 74 -1.36 -14.11 5.40
N THR A 75 -0.88 -13.30 6.33
CA THR A 75 -1.45 -12.00 6.73
C THR A 75 -0.45 -10.92 6.39
N PHE A 76 -0.88 -9.91 5.66
CA PHE A 76 -0.04 -8.78 5.25
C PHE A 76 -0.39 -7.57 6.11
N PHE A 77 0.63 -6.88 6.62
CA PHE A 77 0.48 -5.64 7.38
C PHE A 77 1.15 -4.51 6.58
N PHE A 78 0.34 -3.56 6.11
CA PHE A 78 0.74 -2.42 5.29
C PHE A 78 -0.29 -1.29 5.43
N ASP A 79 0.14 -0.07 5.11
CA ASP A 79 -0.63 1.16 5.23
C ASP A 79 -1.42 1.44 3.94
N VAL A 80 -2.42 2.33 4.01
CA VAL A 80 -3.33 2.58 2.88
C VAL A 80 -2.63 3.26 1.69
N ASP A 81 -1.56 4.00 1.94
CA ASP A 81 -0.69 4.64 0.94
C ASP A 81 0.46 3.73 0.47
N GLU A 82 0.37 2.43 0.71
CA GLU A 82 1.40 1.45 0.34
C GLU A 82 0.88 0.39 -0.65
N TYR A 83 1.52 0.32 -1.80
CA TYR A 83 1.11 -0.55 -2.91
C TYR A 83 2.13 -1.67 -3.12
N ILE A 84 1.77 -2.88 -2.70
CA ILE A 84 2.61 -4.08 -2.86
C ILE A 84 2.70 -4.43 -4.35
N PHE A 85 3.91 -4.70 -4.83
CA PHE A 85 4.20 -4.88 -6.25
C PHE A 85 5.20 -6.02 -6.45
N LEU A 86 4.97 -6.80 -7.52
CA LEU A 86 5.86 -7.88 -7.93
C LEU A 86 6.63 -7.46 -9.19
N PRO A 87 7.97 -7.53 -9.17
CA PRO A 87 8.76 -7.30 -10.37
C PRO A 87 8.59 -8.42 -11.40
N ASP A 88 8.99 -8.10 -12.63
CA ASP A 88 9.18 -9.06 -13.73
C ASP A 88 7.93 -9.88 -14.11
N GLY A 89 6.74 -9.38 -13.79
CA GLY A 89 5.47 -10.02 -14.15
C GLY A 89 5.16 -11.31 -13.39
N ARG A 90 5.85 -11.54 -12.26
CA ARG A 90 5.63 -12.70 -11.40
C ARG A 90 4.22 -12.74 -10.82
N LYS A 91 3.76 -13.96 -10.48
CA LYS A 91 2.52 -14.17 -9.72
C LYS A 91 2.80 -14.19 -8.23
N LEU A 92 1.83 -13.74 -7.44
CA LEU A 92 1.95 -13.70 -5.98
C LEU A 92 2.05 -15.10 -5.39
N GLU A 93 1.34 -16.07 -5.98
CA GLU A 93 1.34 -17.46 -5.54
C GLU A 93 2.74 -18.07 -5.61
N ASP A 94 3.50 -17.77 -6.68
CA ASP A 94 4.87 -18.25 -6.85
C ASP A 94 5.80 -17.64 -5.79
N VAL A 95 5.65 -16.34 -5.51
CA VAL A 95 6.43 -15.64 -4.47
C VAL A 95 6.13 -16.21 -3.09
N LEU A 96 4.86 -16.44 -2.78
CA LEU A 96 4.43 -17.00 -1.51
C LEU A 96 4.81 -18.47 -1.34
N ALA A 97 4.95 -19.22 -2.43
CA ALA A 97 5.46 -20.59 -2.42
C ALA A 97 6.97 -20.61 -2.10
N GLU A 98 7.75 -19.74 -2.74
CA GLU A 98 9.19 -19.59 -2.44
C GLU A 98 9.44 -19.17 -0.98
N LEU A 99 8.53 -18.38 -0.41
CA LEU A 99 8.64 -17.86 0.96
C LEU A 99 7.97 -18.76 2.00
N GLU A 100 7.38 -19.90 1.62
CA GLU A 100 6.73 -20.84 2.53
C GLU A 100 7.62 -21.34 3.69
N PRO A 101 8.94 -21.61 3.48
CA PRO A 101 9.83 -22.04 4.57
C PRO A 101 9.99 -21.01 5.70
N TYR A 102 9.57 -19.77 5.49
CA TYR A 102 9.64 -18.69 6.48
C TYR A 102 8.27 -18.45 7.11
N THR A 103 8.27 -18.12 8.40
CA THR A 103 7.07 -17.67 9.09
C THR A 103 6.78 -16.20 8.79
N GLN A 104 7.80 -15.39 8.55
CA GLN A 104 7.67 -13.98 8.22
C GLN A 104 8.70 -13.59 7.17
N PHE A 105 8.29 -12.71 6.26
CA PHE A 105 9.20 -11.99 5.39
C PHE A 105 8.89 -10.51 5.37
N THR A 106 9.93 -9.68 5.34
CA THR A 106 9.75 -8.23 5.15
C THR A 106 9.78 -7.88 3.67
N ILE A 107 9.19 -6.76 3.29
CA ILE A 107 9.05 -6.25 1.93
C ILE A 107 9.78 -4.92 1.89
N GLU A 108 10.65 -4.73 0.90
CA GLU A 108 11.41 -3.50 0.74
C GLU A 108 10.56 -2.36 0.17
N GLN A 109 10.83 -1.15 0.66
CA GLN A 109 10.17 0.07 0.25
C GLN A 109 10.79 0.66 -1.03
N ASN A 110 9.91 1.05 -1.95
CA ASN A 110 10.14 2.03 -3.02
C ASN A 110 9.51 3.37 -2.61
N PRO A 111 10.28 4.33 -2.07
CA PRO A 111 9.73 5.61 -1.64
C PRO A 111 9.33 6.44 -2.86
N MET A 112 8.06 6.81 -2.94
CA MET A 112 7.53 7.67 -3.99
C MET A 112 7.42 9.11 -3.50
N SER A 113 7.48 10.05 -4.44
CA SER A 113 7.15 11.43 -4.13
C SER A 113 5.68 11.53 -3.72
N SER A 114 5.39 12.40 -2.76
CA SER A 114 4.04 12.75 -2.34
C SER A 114 3.55 14.08 -2.92
N ARG A 115 4.28 14.64 -3.91
CA ARG A 115 3.93 15.92 -4.55
C ARG A 115 4.32 16.06 -6.02
N LEU A 116 5.35 15.34 -6.48
CA LEU A 116 5.86 15.47 -7.84
C LEU A 116 4.96 14.75 -8.83
N CYS A 117 4.50 15.50 -9.83
CA CYS A 117 3.75 14.98 -10.96
C CYS A 117 4.43 15.38 -12.26
N VAL A 118 4.12 14.62 -13.32
CA VAL A 118 4.66 14.90 -14.65
C VAL A 118 4.09 16.21 -15.15
N ARG A 119 4.94 17.06 -15.73
CA ARG A 119 4.46 18.13 -16.61
C ARG A 119 4.33 17.53 -18.00
N ASP A 120 3.12 17.44 -18.52
CA ASP A 120 2.91 17.08 -19.91
C ASP A 120 3.16 18.34 -20.78
N PRO A 121 4.24 18.38 -21.58
CA PRO A 121 4.51 19.52 -22.44
C PRO A 121 3.50 19.65 -23.59
N ASP A 122 2.89 18.54 -24.01
CA ASP A 122 1.90 18.50 -25.10
C ASP A 122 0.49 18.79 -24.58
N ASN A 123 0.27 18.66 -23.27
CA ASN A 123 -0.97 19.02 -22.59
C ASN A 123 -0.71 19.74 -21.25
N PRO A 124 -0.35 21.04 -21.26
CA PRO A 124 -0.07 21.79 -20.04
C PRO A 124 -1.30 21.93 -19.12
N GLU A 125 -2.50 21.78 -19.69
CA GLU A 125 -3.78 21.78 -18.97
C GLU A 125 -4.27 20.37 -18.61
N ALA A 126 -3.39 19.35 -18.69
CA ALA A 126 -3.74 17.97 -18.42
C ALA A 126 -4.46 17.84 -17.07
N ASP A 127 -5.74 17.51 -17.15
CA ASP A 127 -6.58 17.34 -15.99
C ASP A 127 -6.27 16.00 -15.32
N TYR A 128 -5.67 16.07 -14.12
CA TYR A 128 -5.40 14.92 -13.29
C TYR A 128 -6.62 14.46 -12.48
N SER A 129 -7.77 15.14 -12.56
CA SER A 129 -8.97 14.82 -11.76
C SER A 129 -9.43 13.37 -11.90
N ASN A 130 -9.26 12.77 -13.09
CA ASN A 130 -9.69 11.41 -13.39
C ASN A 130 -8.63 10.33 -13.10
N GLN A 131 -7.42 10.73 -12.65
CA GLN A 131 -6.35 9.80 -12.29
C GLN A 131 -6.33 9.56 -10.77
N TRP A 132 -5.96 8.35 -10.36
CA TRP A 132 -5.69 8.03 -8.97
C TRP A 132 -4.30 8.50 -8.54
N GLY A 133 -4.08 8.67 -7.23
CA GLY A 133 -2.81 9.18 -6.70
C GLY A 133 -1.56 8.42 -7.18
N PHE A 134 -1.62 7.09 -7.25
CA PHE A 134 -0.49 6.27 -7.73
C PHE A 134 -0.23 6.37 -9.24
N GLU A 135 -1.19 6.89 -10.02
CA GLU A 135 -1.00 7.19 -11.45
C GLU A 135 -0.32 8.54 -11.67
N LYS A 136 -0.55 9.48 -10.74
CA LYS A 136 0.00 10.84 -10.78
C LYS A 136 1.44 10.88 -10.29
N LEU A 137 1.68 10.22 -9.16
CA LEU A 137 2.93 10.29 -8.40
C LEU A 137 3.94 9.24 -8.91
N VAL A 138 4.53 9.50 -10.07
CA VAL A 138 5.41 8.55 -10.79
C VAL A 138 6.91 8.81 -10.60
N PHE A 139 7.28 9.50 -9.51
CA PHE A 139 8.68 9.81 -9.21
C PHE A 139 9.14 9.04 -7.97
N ARG A 140 10.06 8.10 -8.17
CA ARG A 140 10.67 7.28 -7.12
C ARG A 140 11.97 7.91 -6.63
N ASN A 141 12.15 7.97 -5.31
CA ASN A 141 13.37 8.46 -4.71
C ASN A 141 14.55 7.55 -5.08
N SER A 142 15.63 8.11 -5.63
CA SER A 142 16.78 7.33 -6.11
C SER A 142 17.97 7.31 -5.13
N ILE A 143 17.80 7.81 -3.90
CA ILE A 143 18.85 7.78 -2.88
C ILE A 143 19.07 6.34 -2.41
N THR A 144 20.33 5.89 -2.48
CA THR A 144 20.78 4.57 -2.02
C THR A 144 21.52 4.67 -0.68
N GLY A 145 21.75 3.55 -0.01
CA GLY A 145 22.51 3.49 1.26
C GLY A 145 21.75 4.00 2.50
N VAL A 146 20.47 4.33 2.37
CA VAL A 146 19.61 4.75 3.48
C VAL A 146 18.80 3.56 3.98
N ARG A 147 18.81 3.33 5.29
CA ARG A 147 17.90 2.36 5.92
C ARG A 147 16.47 2.87 5.79
N ARG A 148 15.62 2.08 5.13
CA ARG A 148 14.19 2.35 4.97
C ARG A 148 13.37 1.42 5.85
N ASP A 149 12.22 1.90 6.28
CA ASP A 149 11.24 1.07 6.95
C ASP A 149 10.69 0.01 5.99
N ARG A 150 10.23 -1.08 6.57
CA ARG A 150 9.71 -2.21 5.83
C ARG A 150 8.29 -2.51 6.27
N LYS A 151 7.59 -3.21 5.40
CA LYS A 151 6.33 -3.89 5.71
C LYS A 151 6.54 -5.37 5.58
N TYR A 152 5.54 -6.18 5.91
CA TYR A 152 5.78 -7.61 6.03
C TYR A 152 4.52 -8.42 5.82
N ALA A 153 4.74 -9.69 5.49
CA ALA A 153 3.72 -10.71 5.61
C ALA A 153 4.17 -11.77 6.60
N ILE A 154 3.19 -12.37 7.27
CA ILE A 154 3.42 -13.33 8.34
C ILE A 154 2.39 -14.45 8.29
N GLN A 155 2.82 -15.66 8.62
CA GLN A 155 1.92 -16.77 8.92
C GLN A 155 1.38 -16.59 10.35
N ALA A 156 0.26 -15.88 10.48
CA ALA A 156 -0.28 -15.40 11.75
C ALA A 156 -0.42 -16.48 12.85
N LYS A 157 -0.74 -17.72 12.47
CA LYS A 157 -0.80 -18.89 13.37
C LYS A 157 0.48 -19.16 14.18
N ASN A 158 1.63 -18.71 13.70
CA ASN A 158 2.94 -18.92 14.32
C ASN A 158 3.47 -17.66 15.05
N ALA A 159 2.69 -16.58 15.11
CA ALA A 159 3.11 -15.33 15.73
C ALA A 159 2.40 -15.12 17.06
N TYR A 160 3.12 -14.80 18.13
CA TYR A 160 2.54 -14.49 19.44
C TYR A 160 2.06 -13.05 19.55
N ALA A 161 2.78 -12.13 18.92
CA ALA A 161 2.44 -10.72 18.79
C ALA A 161 2.97 -10.20 17.45
N THR A 162 2.61 -8.97 17.08
CA THR A 162 3.04 -8.33 15.84
C THR A 162 3.33 -6.84 16.08
N GLY A 163 4.14 -6.23 15.23
CA GLY A 163 4.51 -4.80 15.30
C GLY A 163 4.24 -4.08 13.98
N VAL A 164 4.42 -2.76 13.94
CA VAL A 164 4.05 -1.97 12.74
C VAL A 164 4.88 -2.31 11.49
N HIS A 165 6.15 -2.70 11.67
CA HIS A 165 7.09 -2.97 10.57
C HIS A 165 7.54 -4.44 10.48
N MET A 166 7.44 -5.17 11.58
CA MET A 166 7.69 -6.62 11.67
C MET A 166 7.25 -7.15 13.03
N SER A 167 7.08 -8.46 13.14
CA SER A 167 7.03 -9.16 14.43
C SER A 167 8.43 -9.60 14.86
N GLU A 168 8.70 -9.46 16.17
CA GLU A 168 9.86 -10.02 16.87
C GLU A 168 9.50 -11.28 17.67
N ASN A 169 8.22 -11.61 17.80
CA ASN A 169 7.72 -12.68 18.66
C ASN A 169 7.00 -13.76 17.84
N ILE A 170 7.79 -14.60 17.17
CA ILE A 170 7.29 -15.66 16.27
C ILE A 170 7.98 -17.00 16.52
N ILE A 171 7.33 -18.07 16.07
CA ILE A 171 7.92 -19.40 15.94
C ILE A 171 8.39 -19.59 14.49
N GLY A 172 9.64 -19.95 14.29
CA GLY A 172 10.21 -20.26 12.98
C GLY A 172 11.07 -19.15 12.39
N ASN A 173 11.52 -19.34 11.15
CA ASN A 173 12.52 -18.47 10.52
C ASN A 173 11.91 -17.22 9.89
N THR A 174 12.69 -16.14 9.86
CA THR A 174 12.39 -14.90 9.14
C THR A 174 13.34 -14.68 7.97
N THR A 175 12.88 -14.00 6.92
CA THR A 175 13.78 -13.47 5.88
C THR A 175 13.56 -12.00 5.61
N HIS A 176 14.67 -11.32 5.33
CA HIS A 176 14.71 -9.94 4.88
C HIS A 176 15.13 -9.83 3.41
N LYS A 177 15.55 -10.93 2.78
CA LYS A 177 16.12 -10.94 1.44
C LYS A 177 15.03 -11.15 0.39
N THR A 178 14.22 -10.12 0.16
CA THR A 178 13.02 -10.17 -0.69
C THR A 178 13.02 -9.11 -1.79
N GLU A 179 14.06 -8.31 -1.89
CA GLU A 179 14.16 -7.13 -2.76
C GLU A 179 13.93 -7.46 -4.26
N HIS A 180 14.34 -8.66 -4.64
CA HIS A 180 14.17 -9.22 -6.00
C HIS A 180 12.83 -9.94 -6.21
N LEU A 181 12.07 -10.20 -5.13
CA LEU A 181 10.84 -10.98 -5.16
C LEU A 181 9.59 -10.10 -5.06
N ILE A 182 9.62 -9.13 -4.14
CA ILE A 182 8.46 -8.32 -3.76
C ILE A 182 8.92 -6.99 -3.17
N ARG A 183 8.24 -5.93 -3.54
CA ARG A 183 8.49 -4.56 -3.07
C ARG A 183 7.16 -3.87 -2.79
N TYR A 184 7.18 -2.72 -2.13
CA TYR A 184 5.99 -1.87 -2.03
C TYR A 184 6.32 -0.43 -2.38
N TYR A 185 5.43 0.23 -3.13
CA TYR A 185 5.50 1.66 -3.40
C TYR A 185 4.86 2.40 -2.24
N HIS A 186 5.61 3.31 -1.61
CA HIS A 186 5.14 4.06 -0.44
C HIS A 186 4.96 5.53 -0.81
N TYR A 187 3.71 5.98 -0.81
CA TYR A 187 3.30 7.36 -1.11
C TYR A 187 3.15 8.16 0.19
N HIS A 188 4.26 8.28 0.91
CA HIS A 188 4.27 8.73 2.30
C HIS A 188 3.50 10.05 2.51
N ASN A 189 2.62 10.05 3.50
CA ASN A 189 1.85 11.22 3.96
C ASN A 189 0.80 11.72 2.94
N THR A 190 0.53 10.98 1.86
CA THR A 190 -0.51 11.39 0.89
C THR A 190 -1.91 11.31 1.47
N ILE A 191 -2.16 10.39 2.42
CA ILE A 191 -3.45 10.25 3.13
C ILE A 191 -3.81 11.46 4.01
N ASN A 192 -2.84 12.31 4.36
CA ASN A 192 -3.06 13.52 5.13
C ASN A 192 -3.30 14.76 4.25
N VAL A 193 -3.25 14.61 2.93
CA VAL A 193 -3.51 15.69 1.97
C VAL A 193 -4.93 15.56 1.45
N LEU A 194 -5.77 16.56 1.74
CA LEU A 194 -7.12 16.62 1.20
C LEU A 194 -7.08 17.20 -0.24
N GLY A 195 -7.69 16.49 -1.18
CA GLY A 195 -7.80 16.93 -2.58
C GLY A 195 -6.62 16.51 -3.45
N GLU A 196 -6.12 17.42 -4.28
CA GLU A 196 -5.07 17.14 -5.25
C GLU A 196 -3.69 16.98 -4.59
N VAL A 197 -3.02 15.87 -4.89
CA VAL A 197 -1.69 15.53 -4.36
C VAL A 197 -0.57 16.12 -5.21
N CYS A 198 -0.82 16.38 -6.50
CA CYS A 198 0.10 17.08 -7.39
C CYS A 198 0.29 18.53 -6.95
N ARG A 199 1.47 18.85 -6.42
CA ARG A 199 1.80 20.20 -5.95
C ARG A 199 3.01 20.79 -6.68
N GLU A 200 3.77 19.96 -7.37
CA GLU A 200 4.93 20.37 -8.15
C GLU A 200 5.01 19.56 -9.44
N PHE A 201 5.16 20.25 -10.56
CA PHE A 201 5.16 19.65 -11.90
C PHE A 201 6.55 19.69 -12.51
N VAL A 202 7.08 18.53 -12.88
CA VAL A 202 8.43 18.39 -13.44
C VAL A 202 8.38 17.57 -14.73
N SER A 203 9.26 17.87 -15.68
CA SER A 203 9.34 17.10 -16.93
C SER A 203 9.85 15.68 -16.69
N ILE A 204 9.45 14.75 -17.55
CA ILE A 204 10.01 13.39 -17.58
C ILE A 204 11.50 13.52 -17.97
N PRO A 205 12.44 13.03 -17.14
CA PRO A 205 13.85 13.04 -17.49
C PRO A 205 14.10 12.08 -18.67
N PRO A 206 15.12 12.34 -19.52
CA PRO A 206 15.55 11.38 -20.53
C PRO A 206 15.78 10.00 -19.92
N LYS A 207 15.57 8.93 -20.70
CA LYS A 207 15.66 7.55 -20.20
C LYS A 207 16.98 7.31 -19.45
N GLY A 208 16.88 6.86 -18.20
CA GLY A 208 18.04 6.60 -17.33
C GLY A 208 18.61 7.84 -16.62
N SER A 209 18.05 9.03 -16.84
CA SER A 209 18.43 10.26 -16.16
C SER A 209 17.55 10.51 -14.92
N LEU A 210 17.99 11.46 -14.09
CA LEU A 210 17.32 11.85 -12.84
C LEU A 210 16.76 13.27 -12.97
N THR A 211 15.63 13.51 -12.32
CA THR A 211 15.11 14.85 -12.05
C THR A 211 15.43 15.22 -10.61
N TRP A 212 15.75 16.49 -10.36
CA TRP A 212 16.07 16.99 -9.03
C TRP A 212 14.97 17.90 -8.51
N SER A 213 14.53 17.67 -7.28
CA SER A 213 13.61 18.54 -6.55
C SER A 213 13.97 18.54 -5.07
N GLU A 214 14.07 19.72 -4.46
CA GLU A 214 14.52 19.90 -3.06
C GLU A 214 15.80 19.12 -2.72
N LYS A 215 16.81 19.15 -3.61
CA LYS A 215 18.08 18.41 -3.46
C LYS A 215 17.93 16.88 -3.41
N THR A 216 16.74 16.35 -3.65
CA THR A 216 16.49 14.92 -3.76
C THR A 216 16.50 14.51 -5.22
N PRO A 217 17.27 13.47 -5.60
CA PRO A 217 17.21 12.90 -6.94
C PRO A 217 16.02 11.95 -7.06
N TRP A 218 15.30 12.09 -8.16
CA TRP A 218 14.08 11.36 -8.48
C TRP A 218 14.23 10.65 -9.82
N TYR A 219 13.81 9.40 -9.85
CA TYR A 219 13.73 8.57 -11.04
C TYR A 219 12.27 8.44 -11.48
N TYR A 220 12.01 8.53 -12.78
CA TYR A 220 10.68 8.31 -13.34
C TYR A 220 10.33 6.82 -13.35
N ASP A 221 9.30 6.45 -12.62
CA ASP A 221 8.81 5.08 -12.45
C ASP A 221 7.29 5.03 -12.60
N ASP A 222 6.84 4.61 -13.79
CA ASP A 222 5.44 4.50 -14.17
C ASP A 222 4.88 3.08 -13.99
N SER A 223 5.59 2.20 -13.28
CA SER A 223 5.19 0.79 -13.10
C SER A 223 3.77 0.65 -12.54
N MET A 224 3.44 1.47 -11.53
CA MET A 224 2.10 1.49 -10.92
C MET A 224 1.05 2.12 -11.83
N LYS A 225 1.42 3.16 -12.60
CA LYS A 225 0.51 3.79 -13.55
C LYS A 225 0.02 2.82 -14.62
N ARG A 226 0.92 1.96 -15.14
CA ARG A 226 0.61 1.00 -16.21
C ARG A 226 -0.45 -0.05 -15.84
N VAL A 227 -0.71 -0.29 -14.55
CA VAL A 227 -1.73 -1.25 -14.12
C VAL A 227 -3.10 -0.62 -13.86
N ALA A 228 -3.20 0.71 -13.89
CA ALA A 228 -4.38 1.44 -13.41
C ALA A 228 -5.64 1.09 -14.18
N ASP A 229 -5.58 1.01 -15.50
CA ASP A 229 -6.76 0.69 -16.33
C ASP A 229 -7.31 -0.70 -16.03
N ALA A 230 -6.42 -1.69 -15.89
CA ALA A 230 -6.80 -3.05 -15.51
C ALA A 230 -7.41 -3.11 -14.10
N VAL A 231 -6.99 -2.23 -13.19
CA VAL A 231 -7.53 -2.13 -11.83
C VAL A 231 -8.89 -1.42 -11.84
N ARG A 232 -9.06 -0.35 -12.60
CA ARG A 232 -10.36 0.33 -12.80
C ARG A 232 -11.39 -0.61 -13.39
N GLN A 233 -11.00 -1.37 -14.43
CA GLN A 233 -11.89 -2.36 -15.03
C GLN A 233 -12.29 -3.43 -14.02
N PHE A 234 -11.32 -3.97 -13.27
CA PHE A 234 -11.60 -4.93 -12.20
C PHE A 234 -12.54 -4.37 -11.12
N GLU A 235 -12.36 -3.12 -10.69
CA GLU A 235 -13.23 -2.47 -9.71
C GLU A 235 -14.67 -2.42 -10.23
N LYS A 236 -14.85 -1.93 -11.46
CA LYS A 236 -16.17 -1.83 -12.10
C LYS A 236 -16.84 -3.20 -12.23
N GLU A 237 -16.10 -4.24 -12.61
CA GLU A 237 -16.61 -5.61 -12.71
C GLU A 237 -16.96 -6.21 -11.34
N THR A 238 -16.26 -5.81 -10.27
CA THR A 238 -16.41 -6.41 -8.94
C THR A 238 -17.50 -5.75 -8.11
N ILE A 239 -17.57 -4.42 -8.11
CA ILE A 239 -18.46 -3.64 -7.22
C ILE A 239 -19.38 -2.67 -7.98
N GLY A 240 -19.33 -2.68 -9.32
CA GLY A 240 -20.13 -1.78 -10.16
C GLY A 240 -19.55 -0.37 -10.25
N ASP A 241 -20.34 0.55 -10.80
CA ASP A 241 -19.97 1.97 -10.83
C ASP A 241 -20.03 2.56 -9.41
N VAL A 242 -18.86 2.87 -8.87
CA VAL A 242 -18.74 3.59 -7.59
C VAL A 242 -18.90 5.07 -7.88
N ARG A 243 -19.99 5.67 -7.40
CA ARG A 243 -20.11 7.14 -7.35
C ARG A 243 -19.34 7.61 -6.12
N VAL A 244 -18.07 7.96 -6.30
CA VAL A 244 -17.26 8.67 -5.30
C VAL A 244 -17.34 10.16 -5.57
#